data_AF-A0A8J9T5U5-F1
#
_entry.id   AF-A0A8J9T5U5-F1
#
_cell.length_a   1.000
_cell.length_b   1.000
_cell.length_c   1.000
_cell.angle_alpha   90.00
_cell.angle_beta   90.00
_cell.angle_gamma   90.00
#
_symmetry.space_group_name_H-M   'P 1'
#
loop_
_entity.id
_entity.type
_entity.pdbx_description
1 polymer ?
#
loop_
_entity_poly.entity_id
_entity_poly.type
_entity_poly.pdbx_seq_one_letter_code
_entity_poly.pdbx_strand_id
1 'polypeptide(L)'
;MLGMRKLSYAVLVAAYFLVIVDAKKKGGTSMKTKITNKHMSMCSGLKPLASKKEARILSWLMEASGENSVLMKSSAQHQAACWILHMDRKKSLKRSRDLLLQRYALATLHFTTTQSNSTVWDWPMAGDLSIAGQKAKGNWMSAHHHECQWYGVQCNWKTRVIALDLGFMKLDGLIPREIALLPHLEDIDMHGND
;
A
#
# COMPACT_ATOMS: atom_id res chain seq x y z
N MET A 1 28.70 5.42 50.15
CA MET A 1 28.13 6.27 49.08
C MET A 1 28.45 5.62 47.74
N LEU A 2 27.45 5.06 47.03
CA LEU A 2 27.65 4.49 45.69
C LEU A 2 27.86 5.63 44.69
N GLY A 3 29.03 5.69 44.05
CA GLY A 3 29.31 6.65 42.99
C GLY A 3 28.64 6.26 41.68
N MET A 4 27.59 6.96 41.28
CA MET A 4 27.02 6.84 39.95
C MET A 4 28.02 7.39 38.92
N ARG A 5 28.66 6.51 38.15
CA ARG A 5 29.52 6.90 37.04
C ARG A 5 28.65 7.54 35.95
N LYS A 6 28.87 8.83 35.66
CA LYS A 6 28.25 9.52 34.53
C LYS A 6 28.71 8.85 33.23
N LEU A 7 27.77 8.30 32.46
CA LEU A 7 28.03 7.78 31.12
C LEU A 7 28.34 8.95 30.18
N SER A 8 29.43 8.84 29.42
CA SER A 8 29.78 9.82 28.39
C SER A 8 28.74 9.82 27.27
N TYR A 9 28.50 10.99 26.66
CA TYR A 9 27.60 11.16 25.52
C TYR A 9 27.92 10.18 24.37
N ALA A 10 29.20 9.89 24.14
CA ALA A 10 29.63 8.90 23.15
C ALA A 10 29.10 7.48 23.46
N VAL A 11 28.98 7.11 24.73
CA VAL A 11 28.46 5.79 25.14
C VAL A 11 26.94 5.73 24.96
N LEU A 12 26.23 6.83 25.21
CA LEU A 12 24.79 6.92 24.96
C LEU A 12 24.47 6.86 23.46
N VAL A 13 25.25 7.55 22.62
CA VAL A 13 25.13 7.51 21.16
C VAL A 13 25.44 6.11 20.63
N ALA A 14 26.52 5.47 21.10
CA ALA A 14 26.86 4.10 20.71
C ALA A 14 25.76 3.10 21.12
N ALA A 15 25.22 3.22 22.33
CA ALA A 15 24.11 2.39 22.79
C ALA A 15 22.84 2.59 21.94
N TYR A 16 22.53 3.84 21.58
CA TYR A 16 21.40 4.17 20.70
C TYR A 16 21.58 3.59 19.29
N PHE A 17 22.78 3.72 18.71
CA PHE A 17 23.10 3.11 17.42
C PHE A 17 23.02 1.58 17.45
N LEU A 18 23.52 0.93 18.51
CA LEU A 18 23.42 -0.53 18.68
C LEU A 18 21.96 -0.98 18.78
N VAL A 19 21.12 -0.25 19.54
CA VAL A 19 19.69 -0.51 19.63
C VAL A 19 18.99 -0.37 18.27
N ILE A 20 19.35 0.63 17.46
CA ILE A 20 18.82 0.79 16.09
C ILE A 20 19.28 -0.34 15.16
N VAL A 21 20.55 -0.73 15.25
CA VAL A 21 21.09 -1.83 14.44
C VAL A 21 20.41 -3.15 14.81
N ASP A 22 20.19 -3.42 16.09
CA ASP A 22 19.46 -4.61 16.56
C ASP A 22 17.97 -4.56 16.21
N ALA A 23 17.34 -3.39 16.24
CA ALA A 23 15.97 -3.20 15.78
C ALA A 23 15.84 -3.45 14.27
N LYS A 24 16.83 -3.03 13.46
CA LYS A 24 16.90 -3.36 12.02
C LYS A 24 17.19 -4.84 11.77
N LYS A 25 17.98 -5.49 12.63
CA LYS A 25 18.33 -6.91 12.52
C LYS A 25 17.18 -7.84 12.95
N LYS A 26 16.27 -7.34 13.79
CA LYS A 26 14.96 -7.96 14.11
C LYS A 26 13.87 -7.68 13.06
N GLY A 27 14.24 -7.38 11.81
CA GLY A 27 13.36 -7.64 10.67
C GLY A 27 13.12 -9.15 10.60
N GLY A 28 12.10 -9.62 11.34
CA GLY A 28 11.76 -11.02 11.50
C GLY A 28 11.75 -11.72 10.14
N THR A 29 12.32 -12.92 10.10
CA THR A 29 12.23 -13.82 8.95
C THR A 29 10.76 -14.00 8.63
N SER A 30 10.22 -13.20 7.69
CA SER A 30 8.84 -13.31 7.26
C SER A 30 8.68 -14.72 6.71
N MET A 31 7.95 -15.56 7.44
CA MET A 31 7.68 -16.92 7.04
C MET A 31 6.92 -16.83 5.71
N LYS A 32 7.59 -17.14 4.60
CA LYS A 32 7.00 -17.05 3.26
C LYS A 32 5.71 -17.85 3.24
N THR A 33 4.58 -17.17 3.10
CA THR A 33 3.26 -17.80 3.05
C THR A 33 3.21 -18.80 1.90
N LYS A 34 2.94 -20.07 2.20
CA LYS A 34 2.76 -21.11 1.18
C LYS A 34 1.39 -20.93 0.53
N ILE A 35 1.37 -20.41 -0.68
CA ILE A 35 0.14 -20.25 -1.46
C ILE A 35 -0.47 -21.62 -1.78
N THR A 36 -1.78 -21.74 -1.58
CA THR A 36 -2.57 -22.97 -1.78
C THR A 36 -3.70 -22.69 -2.78
N ASN A 37 -4.38 -23.73 -3.25
CA ASN A 37 -5.49 -23.57 -4.20
C ASN A 37 -6.62 -22.68 -3.65
N LYS A 38 -6.89 -22.73 -2.33
CA LYS A 38 -7.89 -21.86 -1.68
C LYS A 38 -7.52 -20.37 -1.80
N HIS A 39 -6.23 -20.05 -1.65
CA HIS A 39 -5.74 -18.69 -1.82
C HIS A 39 -5.93 -18.18 -3.25
N MET A 40 -5.73 -19.06 -4.23
CA MET A 40 -5.82 -18.72 -5.66
C MET A 40 -7.25 -18.35 -6.11
N SER A 41 -8.27 -18.65 -5.31
CA SER A 41 -9.68 -18.32 -5.56
C SER A 41 -10.25 -17.32 -4.54
N MET A 42 -9.42 -16.50 -3.90
CA MET A 42 -9.87 -15.59 -2.83
C MET A 42 -10.84 -14.49 -3.32
N CYS A 43 -10.67 -14.00 -4.56
CA CYS A 43 -11.49 -12.93 -5.11
C CYS A 43 -12.80 -13.49 -5.69
N SER A 44 -13.90 -13.35 -4.94
CA SER A 44 -15.19 -13.92 -5.30
C SER A 44 -15.74 -13.34 -6.61
N GLY A 45 -16.34 -14.20 -7.46
CA GLY A 45 -16.89 -13.80 -8.75
C GLY A 45 -15.85 -13.60 -9.86
N LEU A 46 -14.55 -13.75 -9.56
CA LEU A 46 -13.46 -13.66 -10.54
C LEU A 46 -12.85 -15.04 -10.81
N LYS A 47 -12.25 -15.22 -12.00
CA LYS A 47 -11.57 -16.47 -12.36
C LYS A 47 -10.40 -16.71 -11.40
N PRO A 48 -10.15 -17.96 -10.94
CA PRO A 48 -8.99 -18.26 -10.12
C PRO A 48 -7.68 -17.86 -10.78
N LEU A 49 -6.71 -17.45 -9.97
CA LEU A 49 -5.34 -17.22 -10.41
C LEU A 49 -4.76 -18.52 -10.99
N ALA A 50 -4.00 -18.41 -12.08
CA ALA A 50 -3.60 -19.58 -12.86
C ALA A 50 -2.07 -19.76 -12.98
N SER A 51 -1.30 -18.69 -12.76
CA SER A 51 0.13 -18.67 -13.02
C SER A 51 0.97 -18.62 -11.74
N LYS A 52 2.18 -19.19 -11.82
CA LYS A 52 3.20 -19.07 -10.76
C LYS A 52 3.50 -17.60 -10.42
N LYS A 53 3.39 -16.70 -11.40
CA LYS A 53 3.64 -15.27 -11.19
C LYS A 53 2.54 -14.61 -10.37
N GLU A 54 1.27 -14.94 -10.62
CA GLU A 54 0.15 -14.48 -9.80
C GLU A 54 0.26 -15.01 -8.37
N ALA A 55 0.58 -16.30 -8.20
CA ALA A 55 0.84 -16.87 -6.87
C ALA A 55 1.97 -16.12 -6.13
N ARG A 56 3.04 -15.77 -6.85
CA ARG A 56 4.15 -15.00 -6.26
C ARG A 56 3.72 -13.58 -5.86
N ILE A 57 2.93 -12.91 -6.69
CA ILE A 57 2.36 -11.61 -6.35
C ILE A 57 1.49 -11.74 -5.10
N LEU A 58 0.59 -12.71 -5.04
CA LEU A 58 -0.27 -12.95 -3.88
C LEU A 58 0.55 -13.17 -2.60
N SER A 59 1.65 -13.94 -2.67
CA SER A 59 2.59 -14.10 -1.56
C SER A 59 3.19 -12.77 -1.11
N TRP A 60 3.57 -11.86 -2.02
CA TRP A 60 4.07 -10.53 -1.64
C TRP A 60 3.00 -9.68 -0.95
N LEU A 61 1.75 -9.77 -1.38
CA LEU A 61 0.63 -9.04 -0.76
C LEU A 61 0.35 -9.57 0.66
N MET A 62 0.34 -10.89 0.84
CA MET A 62 0.18 -11.52 2.16
C MET A 62 1.35 -11.21 3.10
N GLU A 63 2.58 -11.18 2.59
CA GLU A 63 3.75 -10.75 3.38
C GLU A 63 3.64 -9.27 3.80
N ALA A 64 3.04 -8.41 2.97
CA ALA A 64 2.91 -6.99 3.24
C ALA A 64 1.80 -6.68 4.27
N SER A 65 0.64 -7.33 4.13
CA SER A 65 -0.59 -6.99 4.86
C SER A 65 -1.07 -8.03 5.86
N GLY A 66 -0.47 -9.22 5.87
CA GLY A 66 -0.94 -10.38 6.61
C GLY A 66 -2.01 -11.17 5.86
N GLU A 67 -1.97 -12.49 5.99
CA GLU A 67 -2.88 -13.42 5.29
C GLU A 67 -4.35 -13.15 5.64
N ASN A 68 -4.66 -12.96 6.93
CA ASN A 68 -6.04 -12.70 7.38
C ASN A 68 -6.63 -11.45 6.74
N SER A 69 -5.87 -10.35 6.68
CA SER A 69 -6.30 -9.11 6.03
C SER A 69 -6.58 -9.36 4.55
N VAL A 70 -5.63 -9.98 3.84
CA VAL A 70 -5.76 -10.25 2.40
C VAL A 70 -6.93 -11.19 2.06
N LEU A 71 -7.29 -12.11 2.97
CA LEU A 71 -8.41 -13.04 2.78
C LEU A 71 -9.77 -12.52 3.29
N MET A 72 -9.79 -11.51 4.15
CA MET A 72 -11.02 -10.93 4.69
C MET A 72 -11.70 -10.05 3.64
N LYS A 73 -12.81 -10.52 3.07
CA LYS A 73 -13.52 -9.88 1.95
C LYS A 73 -13.88 -8.41 2.17
N SER A 74 -14.22 -8.06 3.41
CA SER A 74 -14.61 -6.70 3.81
C SER A 74 -13.43 -5.74 4.01
N SER A 75 -12.19 -6.23 3.98
CA SER A 75 -11.02 -5.39 4.20
C SER A 75 -10.59 -4.63 2.95
N ALA A 76 -10.00 -3.46 3.17
CA ALA A 76 -9.34 -2.70 2.12
C ALA A 76 -8.15 -3.47 1.50
N GLN A 77 -7.43 -4.26 2.29
CA GLN A 77 -6.31 -5.07 1.83
C GLN A 77 -6.76 -6.14 0.83
N HIS A 78 -7.92 -6.77 1.07
CA HIS A 78 -8.53 -7.71 0.14
C HIS A 78 -8.98 -7.03 -1.15
N GLN A 79 -9.68 -5.90 -1.04
CA GLN A 79 -10.14 -5.12 -2.19
C GLN A 79 -8.96 -4.65 -3.07
N ALA A 80 -7.91 -4.10 -2.44
CA ALA A 80 -6.67 -3.72 -3.11
C ALA A 80 -5.97 -4.92 -3.76
N ALA A 81 -5.90 -6.06 -3.09
CA ALA A 81 -5.26 -7.26 -3.61
C ALA A 81 -6.00 -7.80 -4.84
N CYS A 82 -7.33 -7.86 -4.79
CA CYS A 82 -8.15 -8.27 -5.92
C CYS A 82 -8.04 -7.30 -7.10
N TRP A 83 -7.98 -5.99 -6.85
CA TRP A 83 -7.72 -5.02 -7.90
C TRP A 83 -6.35 -5.23 -8.56
N ILE A 84 -5.27 -5.41 -7.78
CA ILE A 84 -3.91 -5.68 -8.30
C ILE A 84 -3.87 -6.95 -9.16
N LEU A 85 -4.54 -8.02 -8.72
CA LEU A 85 -4.47 -9.35 -9.33
C LEU A 85 -5.37 -9.49 -10.56
N HIS A 86 -6.47 -8.74 -10.65
CA HIS A 86 -7.45 -8.88 -11.73
C HIS A 86 -7.58 -7.65 -12.62
N MET A 87 -7.73 -6.45 -12.03
CA MET A 87 -7.99 -5.22 -12.79
C MET A 87 -6.68 -4.60 -13.32
N ASP A 88 -5.64 -4.52 -12.49
CA ASP A 88 -4.30 -4.04 -12.88
C ASP A 88 -3.37 -5.16 -13.38
N ARG A 89 -3.91 -6.36 -13.55
CA ARG A 89 -3.18 -7.62 -13.78
C ARG A 89 -2.05 -7.52 -14.80
N LYS A 90 -2.31 -6.96 -15.99
CA LYS A 90 -1.33 -6.90 -17.09
C LYS A 90 -0.08 -6.11 -16.70
N LYS A 91 -0.23 -5.04 -15.91
CA LYS A 91 0.89 -4.22 -15.43
C LYS A 91 1.53 -4.82 -14.19
N SER A 92 0.73 -5.29 -13.22
CA SER A 92 1.21 -6.00 -12.03
C SER A 92 2.14 -7.16 -12.39
N LEU A 93 1.77 -7.94 -13.41
CA LEU A 93 2.60 -9.03 -13.93
C LEU A 93 3.90 -8.57 -14.60
N LYS A 94 4.16 -7.28 -14.82
CA LYS A 94 5.42 -6.79 -15.38
C LYS A 94 6.29 -6.05 -14.36
N ARG A 95 5.72 -5.64 -13.22
CA ARG A 95 6.42 -4.87 -12.19
C ARG A 95 7.38 -5.72 -11.36
N SER A 96 8.43 -5.07 -10.86
CA SER A 96 9.26 -5.58 -9.76
C SER A 96 8.47 -5.57 -8.44
N ARG A 97 8.97 -6.25 -7.41
CA ARG A 97 8.28 -6.37 -6.11
C ARG A 97 8.02 -4.99 -5.48
N ASP A 98 9.04 -4.14 -5.48
CA ASP A 98 9.04 -2.78 -4.96
C ASP A 98 8.02 -1.87 -5.67
N LEU A 99 8.00 -1.84 -7.01
CA LEU A 99 7.01 -1.07 -7.77
C LEU A 99 5.58 -1.61 -7.59
N LEU A 100 5.45 -2.93 -7.42
CA LEU A 100 4.14 -3.53 -7.16
C LEU A 100 3.63 -3.18 -5.76
N LEU A 101 4.48 -3.25 -4.74
CA LEU A 101 4.10 -2.91 -3.36
C LEU A 101 3.83 -1.41 -3.19
N GLN A 102 4.56 -0.55 -3.90
CA GLN A 102 4.25 0.88 -3.99
C GLN A 102 2.81 1.10 -4.48
N ARG A 103 2.44 0.47 -5.59
CA ARG A 103 1.09 0.62 -6.14
C ARG A 103 0.02 -0.03 -5.27
N TYR A 104 0.34 -1.15 -4.63
CA TYR A 104 -0.53 -1.80 -3.66
C TYR A 104 -0.81 -0.89 -2.45
N ALA A 105 0.20 -0.20 -1.92
CA ALA A 105 0.04 0.75 -0.82
C ALA A 105 -0.97 1.85 -1.14
N LEU A 106 -0.87 2.43 -2.34
CA LEU A 106 -1.83 3.44 -2.80
C LEU A 106 -3.23 2.84 -3.01
N ALA A 107 -3.34 1.62 -3.53
CA ALA A 107 -4.62 0.95 -3.67
C ALA A 107 -5.26 0.66 -2.29
N THR A 108 -4.48 0.26 -1.29
CA THR A 108 -4.97 0.09 0.08
C THR A 108 -5.41 1.42 0.67
N LEU A 109 -4.62 2.49 0.51
CA LEU A 109 -5.00 3.84 0.95
C LEU A 109 -6.34 4.26 0.37
N HIS A 110 -6.55 4.09 -0.94
CA HIS A 110 -7.84 4.34 -1.57
C HIS A 110 -8.98 3.59 -0.86
N PHE A 111 -8.87 2.27 -0.73
CA PHE A 111 -9.96 1.48 -0.14
C PHE A 111 -10.15 1.69 1.38
N THR A 112 -9.14 2.16 2.13
CA THR A 112 -9.33 2.53 3.55
C THR A 112 -9.89 3.93 3.76
N THR A 113 -9.86 4.78 2.72
CA THR A 113 -10.26 6.20 2.81
C THR A 113 -11.46 6.55 1.93
N THR A 114 -12.08 5.55 1.28
CA THR A 114 -13.39 5.66 0.62
C THR A 114 -14.48 5.10 1.52
N GLN A 115 -15.51 5.89 1.85
CA GLN A 115 -16.69 5.45 2.60
C GLN A 115 -17.37 4.24 1.95
N SER A 116 -17.74 3.22 2.73
CA SER A 116 -18.54 2.07 2.26
C SER A 116 -20.03 2.41 2.06
N ASN A 117 -20.47 3.56 2.56
CA ASN A 117 -21.88 3.93 2.68
C ASN A 117 -22.28 5.04 1.69
N SER A 118 -21.30 5.79 1.20
CA SER A 118 -21.48 6.66 0.05
C SER A 118 -21.41 5.81 -1.21
N THR A 119 -22.41 5.98 -2.06
CA THR A 119 -22.32 5.59 -3.46
C THR A 119 -21.00 6.11 -4.04
N VAL A 120 -20.44 5.38 -5.00
CA VAL A 120 -19.13 5.56 -5.69
C VAL A 120 -18.77 7.02 -6.11
N TRP A 121 -19.65 8.01 -5.90
CA TRP A 121 -19.56 9.44 -6.17
C TRP A 121 -18.64 10.28 -5.26
N ASP A 122 -18.24 9.81 -4.08
CA ASP A 122 -17.56 10.69 -3.11
C ASP A 122 -16.03 10.76 -3.23
N TRP A 123 -15.41 10.02 -4.15
CA TRP A 123 -14.02 10.27 -4.55
C TRP A 123 -13.99 10.89 -5.96
N PRO A 124 -14.02 12.24 -6.10
CA PRO A 124 -14.04 12.92 -7.40
C PRO A 124 -12.85 12.58 -8.32
N MET A 125 -11.84 11.92 -7.77
CA MET A 125 -10.58 11.56 -8.39
C MET A 125 -10.40 10.06 -8.73
N ALA A 126 -11.39 9.19 -8.45
CA ALA A 126 -11.33 7.75 -8.73
C ALA A 126 -11.50 7.51 -10.25
N GLY A 127 -10.55 6.78 -10.84
CA GLY A 127 -10.43 6.61 -12.28
C GLY A 127 -11.32 5.51 -12.88
N ASP A 128 -11.78 5.80 -14.10
CA ASP A 128 -12.50 4.96 -15.09
C ASP A 128 -14.01 4.68 -14.88
N LEU A 129 -14.69 5.43 -14.02
CA LEU A 129 -16.16 5.52 -14.07
C LEU A 129 -16.59 6.74 -14.89
N SER A 130 -17.02 6.50 -16.13
CA SER A 130 -17.75 7.47 -16.94
C SER A 130 -19.21 7.48 -16.50
N ILE A 131 -19.53 8.17 -15.41
CA ILE A 131 -20.92 8.40 -15.04
C ILE A 131 -21.15 9.91 -15.02
N ALA A 132 -22.27 10.32 -15.61
CA ALA A 132 -22.68 11.71 -15.82
C ALA A 132 -21.77 12.57 -16.73
N GLY A 133 -20.97 11.96 -17.62
CA GLY A 133 -20.20 12.70 -18.63
C GLY A 133 -19.02 13.52 -18.08
N GLN A 134 -18.71 13.40 -16.78
CA GLN A 134 -17.50 13.95 -16.19
C GLN A 134 -16.41 12.88 -16.19
N LYS A 135 -15.31 13.14 -16.90
CA LYS A 135 -14.09 12.31 -16.77
C LYS A 135 -13.48 12.61 -15.42
N ALA A 136 -13.46 11.63 -14.51
CA ALA A 136 -12.65 11.71 -13.32
C ALA A 136 -11.18 11.97 -13.73
N LYS A 137 -10.63 13.11 -13.28
CA LYS A 137 -9.30 13.58 -13.72
C LYS A 137 -8.15 13.02 -12.87
N GLY A 138 -8.47 12.22 -11.85
CA GLY A 138 -7.50 11.84 -10.83
C GLY A 138 -6.69 10.58 -11.10
N ASN A 139 -7.09 9.75 -12.07
CA ASN A 139 -6.43 8.49 -12.46
C ASN A 139 -6.25 7.45 -11.33
N TRP A 140 -6.70 7.70 -10.10
CA TRP A 140 -6.62 6.75 -9.00
C TRP A 140 -7.24 5.43 -9.42
N MET A 141 -6.58 4.31 -9.10
CA MET A 141 -7.06 2.98 -9.48
C MET A 141 -7.19 2.75 -11.01
N SER A 142 -6.59 3.61 -11.85
CA SER A 142 -6.54 3.40 -13.30
C SER A 142 -5.50 2.34 -13.67
N ALA A 143 -5.96 1.25 -14.28
CA ALA A 143 -5.08 0.24 -14.87
C ALA A 143 -4.29 0.77 -16.08
N HIS A 144 -4.71 1.88 -16.68
CA HIS A 144 -4.10 2.47 -17.89
C HIS A 144 -2.98 3.47 -17.58
N HIS A 145 -3.02 4.14 -16.43
CA HIS A 145 -2.02 5.12 -16.03
C HIS A 145 -1.00 4.57 -15.01
N HIS A 146 0.22 5.13 -15.01
CA HIS A 146 1.19 4.90 -13.94
C HIS A 146 0.75 5.66 -12.68
N GLU A 147 1.04 5.16 -11.48
CA GLU A 147 0.61 5.81 -10.23
C GLU A 147 1.20 7.21 -10.04
N CYS A 148 2.37 7.50 -10.62
CA CYS A 148 2.95 8.85 -10.69
C CYS A 148 2.14 9.84 -11.55
N GLN A 149 1.08 9.38 -12.23
CA GLN A 149 0.13 10.23 -12.96
C GLN A 149 -1.21 10.33 -12.22
N TRP A 150 -1.29 9.76 -11.02
CA TRP A 150 -2.46 9.91 -10.16
C TRP A 150 -2.39 11.27 -9.51
N TYR A 151 -3.55 11.91 -9.37
CA TYR A 151 -3.63 13.22 -8.74
C TYR A 151 -3.11 13.15 -7.31
N GLY A 152 -2.32 14.16 -6.94
CA GLY A 152 -1.68 14.23 -5.63
C GLY A 152 -0.43 13.35 -5.48
N VAL A 153 -0.16 12.43 -6.40
CA VAL A 153 1.01 11.53 -6.29
C VAL A 153 2.21 12.14 -6.98
N GLN A 154 3.24 12.48 -6.21
CA GLN A 154 4.51 12.97 -6.74
C GLN A 154 5.55 11.85 -6.72
N CYS A 155 6.29 11.72 -7.82
CA CYS A 155 7.36 10.75 -7.94
C CYS A 155 8.69 11.39 -8.28
N ASN A 156 9.77 10.76 -7.83
CA ASN A 156 11.11 11.08 -8.32
C ASN A 156 11.36 10.51 -9.73
N TRP A 157 12.53 10.81 -10.29
CA TRP A 157 12.95 10.38 -11.63
C TRP A 157 13.04 8.85 -11.83
N LYS A 158 13.08 8.06 -10.74
CA LYS A 158 13.02 6.58 -10.77
C LYS A 158 11.61 6.04 -10.55
N THR A 159 10.58 6.89 -10.75
CA THR A 159 9.16 6.56 -10.58
C THR A 159 8.83 6.04 -9.18
N ARG A 160 9.52 6.54 -8.15
CA ARG A 160 9.22 6.25 -6.75
C ARG A 160 8.40 7.36 -6.17
N VAL A 161 7.32 7.00 -5.48
CA VAL A 161 6.48 7.96 -4.77
C VAL A 161 7.31 8.63 -3.68
N ILE A 162 7.35 9.96 -3.70
CA ILE A 162 8.07 10.80 -2.73
C ILE A 162 7.14 11.72 -1.95
N ALA A 163 5.98 12.09 -2.50
CA ALA A 163 4.99 12.89 -1.78
C ALA A 163 3.57 12.49 -2.18
N LEU A 164 2.65 12.66 -1.24
CA LEU A 164 1.22 12.54 -1.42
C LEU A 164 0.55 13.86 -1.00
N ASP A 165 -0.06 14.57 -1.94
CA ASP A 165 -0.87 15.76 -1.71
C ASP A 165 -2.34 15.40 -1.89
N LEU A 166 -3.00 15.11 -0.78
CA LEU A 166 -4.38 14.62 -0.70
C LEU A 166 -5.27 15.54 0.15
N GLY A 167 -4.93 16.83 0.21
CA GLY A 167 -5.69 17.82 0.94
C GLY A 167 -7.10 18.02 0.38
N PHE A 168 -8.09 18.23 1.25
CA PHE A 168 -9.49 18.52 0.91
C PHE A 168 -10.12 17.51 -0.05
N MET A 169 -9.74 16.24 0.04
CA MET A 169 -10.24 15.17 -0.82
C MET A 169 -11.47 14.44 -0.26
N LYS A 170 -12.04 14.91 0.86
CA LYS A 170 -13.14 14.26 1.59
C LYS A 170 -12.82 12.80 1.93
N LEU A 171 -11.55 12.53 2.24
CA LEU A 171 -11.13 11.23 2.72
C LEU A 171 -11.77 11.00 4.09
N ASP A 172 -12.30 9.79 4.27
CA ASP A 172 -12.87 9.34 5.54
C ASP A 172 -12.41 7.91 5.79
N GLY A 173 -11.85 7.67 6.97
CA GLY A 173 -11.36 6.37 7.38
C GLY A 173 -9.97 6.44 8.01
N LEU A 174 -9.15 5.43 7.76
CA LEU A 174 -7.85 5.30 8.43
C LEU A 174 -6.70 5.29 7.42
N ILE A 175 -5.60 5.94 7.80
CA ILE A 175 -4.32 5.80 7.10
C ILE A 175 -3.83 4.36 7.29
N PRO A 176 -3.64 3.58 6.21
CA PRO A 176 -3.23 2.18 6.33
C PRO A 176 -1.75 2.07 6.68
N ARG A 177 -1.40 1.00 7.41
CA ARG A 177 0.01 0.67 7.70
C ARG A 177 0.84 0.42 6.42
N GLU A 178 0.19 0.07 5.32
CA GLU A 178 0.79 -0.15 4.01
C GLU A 178 1.46 1.11 3.43
N ILE A 179 1.23 2.31 3.98
CA ILE A 179 2.03 3.51 3.68
C ILE A 179 3.53 3.25 3.89
N ALA A 180 3.90 2.40 4.86
CA ALA A 180 5.28 1.99 5.09
C ALA A 180 5.92 1.20 3.93
N LEU A 181 5.14 0.76 2.93
CA LEU A 181 5.63 0.15 1.69
C LEU A 181 6.11 1.18 0.66
N LEU A 182 6.04 2.48 0.98
CA LEU A 182 6.56 3.60 0.18
C LEU A 182 7.89 4.08 0.79
N PRO A 183 9.02 3.39 0.53
CA PRO A 183 10.28 3.64 1.25
C PRO A 183 10.95 4.98 0.91
N HIS A 184 10.45 5.68 -0.11
CA HIS A 184 10.94 6.98 -0.55
C HIS A 184 9.97 8.11 -0.23
N LEU A 185 8.86 7.82 0.46
CA LEU A 185 7.88 8.83 0.83
C LEU A 185 8.49 9.76 1.89
N GLU A 186 8.52 11.04 1.57
CA GLU A 186 9.11 12.10 2.38
C GLU A 186 8.01 13.02 2.94
N ASP A 187 6.91 13.18 2.19
CA ASP A 187 5.83 14.10 2.56
C ASP A 187 4.44 13.48 2.34
N ILE A 188 3.53 13.75 3.28
CA ILE A 188 2.12 13.36 3.21
C ILE A 188 1.31 14.55 3.71
N ASP A 189 0.59 15.18 2.80
CA ASP A 189 -0.39 16.19 3.11
C ASP A 189 -1.81 15.60 2.98
N MET A 190 -2.55 15.59 4.09
CA MET A 190 -3.93 15.13 4.17
C MET A 190 -4.82 16.16 4.88
N HIS A 191 -4.44 17.44 4.90
CA HIS A 191 -5.23 18.47 5.59
C HIS A 191 -6.65 18.59 5.03
N GLY A 192 -7.62 18.95 5.89
CA GLY A 192 -9.00 19.15 5.45
C GLY A 192 -9.74 17.88 5.03
N ASN A 193 -9.36 16.73 5.60
CA ASN A 193 -10.08 15.46 5.54
C ASN A 193 -10.56 15.05 6.95
N ASP A 194 -11.46 14.06 7.01
CA ASP A 194 -12.11 13.56 8.24
C ASP A 194 -11.36 12.39 8.89
#